data_AF-A0A4V0I6E6-F1
#
_entry.id   AF-A0A4V0I6E6-F1
#
_cell.length_a   1.000
_cell.length_b   1.000
_cell.length_c   1.000
_cell.angle_alpha   90.00
_cell.angle_beta   90.00
_cell.angle_gamma   90.00
#
_symmetry.space_group_name_H-M   'P 1'
#
loop_
_entity.id
_entity.type
_entity.pdbx_description
1 polymer ?
#
loop_
_entity_poly.entity_id
_entity_poly.type
_entity_poly.pdbx_seq_one_letter_code
_entity_poly.pdbx_strand_id
1 'polypeptide(L)' 'MSIQIADEKLVAAFAQSKQPVEIRDPSGRILGTLTPRPVEPEISEEELRIIEGDRTHGKWHTAAEVEAKLKELRQRLS' A
#
# COMPACT_ATOMS: atom_id res chain seq x y z
N MET A 1 -25.39 -13.00 -2.25
CA MET A 1 -24.82 -14.19 -1.59
C MET A 1 -23.61 -13.71 -0.80
N SER A 2 -23.63 -13.83 0.52
CA SER A 2 -22.53 -13.41 1.41
C SER A 2 -21.95 -14.64 2.09
N ILE A 3 -20.62 -14.68 2.23
CA ILE A 3 -19.90 -15.72 2.98
C ILE A 3 -19.52 -15.09 4.32
N GLN A 4 -19.96 -15.70 5.43
CA GLN A 4 -19.57 -15.29 6.78
C GLN A 4 -18.47 -16.21 7.29
N ILE A 5 -17.35 -15.62 7.74
CA ILE A 5 -16.24 -16.31 8.35
C ILE A 5 -16.33 -16.06 9.86
N ALA A 6 -16.68 -17.09 10.63
CA ALA A 6 -16.86 -16.99 12.08
C ALA A 6 -15.57 -17.21 12.88
N ASP A 7 -14.49 -17.65 12.23
CA ASP A 7 -13.21 -17.95 12.88
C ASP A 7 -12.31 -16.70 12.93
N GLU A 8 -12.05 -16.19 14.13
CA GLU A 8 -11.25 -14.99 14.38
C GLU A 8 -9.79 -15.13 13.92
N LYS A 9 -9.20 -16.34 14.00
CA LYS A 9 -7.82 -16.57 13.53
C LYS A 9 -7.75 -16.49 12.01
N LEU A 10 -8.77 -17.02 11.34
CA LEU A 10 -8.89 -16.96 9.89
C LEU A 10 -9.06 -15.51 9.42
N VAL A 11 -9.90 -14.73 10.11
CA VAL A 11 -10.09 -13.29 9.83
C VAL A 11 -8.76 -12.52 9.94
N ALA A 12 -7.98 -12.77 10.99
CA ALA A 12 -6.67 -12.13 11.15
C ALA A 12 -5.69 -12.52 10.03
N ALA A 13 -5.68 -13.79 9.60
CA ALA A 13 -4.84 -14.25 8.49
C ALA A 13 -5.23 -13.58 7.15
N PHE A 14 -6.53 -13.41 6.87
CA PHE A 14 -6.98 -12.69 5.67
C PHE A 14 -6.62 -11.20 5.72
N ALA A 15 -6.75 -10.54 6.88
CA ALA A 15 -6.42 -9.13 7.04
C ALA A 15 -4.93 -8.84 6.80
N GLN A 16 -4.04 -9.81 7.07
CA GLN A 16 -2.60 -9.69 6.84
C GLN A 16 -2.17 -10.17 5.46
N SER A 17 -3.03 -10.87 4.73
CA SER A 17 -2.68 -11.37 3.40
C SER A 17 -2.47 -10.21 2.44
N LYS A 18 -1.32 -10.20 1.77
CA LYS A 18 -1.02 -9.27 0.66
C LYS A 18 -1.37 -9.84 -0.71
N GLN A 19 -1.84 -11.08 -0.75
CA GLN A 19 -2.16 -11.81 -1.98
C GLN A 19 -3.62 -12.28 -1.97
N PRO A 20 -4.23 -12.49 -3.15
CA PRO A 20 -5.55 -13.10 -3.24
C PRO A 20 -5.57 -14.48 -2.57
N VAL A 21 -6.64 -14.77 -1.82
CA VAL A 21 -6.82 -16.06 -1.14
C VAL A 21 -8.08 -16.75 -1.68
N GLU A 22 -7.93 -18.00 -2.10
CA GLU A 22 -9.06 -18.84 -2.52
C GLU A 22 -9.72 -19.51 -1.32
N ILE A 23 -11.04 -19.43 -1.26
CA ILE A 23 -11.86 -20.14 -0.27
C ILE A 23 -12.39 -21.39 -0.96
N ARG A 24 -12.06 -22.55 -0.40
CA ARG A 24 -12.49 -23.86 -0.91
C ARG A 24 -13.33 -24.60 0.11
N ASP A 25 -14.28 -25.40 -0.36
CA ASP A 25 -15.00 -26.35 0.49
C ASP A 25 -14.14 -27.60 0.77
N PRO A 26 -14.58 -28.50 1.69
CA PRO A 26 -13.85 -29.73 1.97
C PRO A 26 -13.72 -30.71 0.79
N SER A 27 -14.55 -30.57 -0.25
CA SER A 27 -14.44 -31.35 -1.49
C SER A 27 -13.38 -30.79 -2.45
N GLY A 28 -12.80 -29.62 -2.13
CA GLY A 28 -11.82 -28.92 -2.94
C GLY A 28 -12.44 -27.95 -3.95
N ARG A 29 -13.76 -27.78 -3.96
CA ARG A 29 -14.44 -26.83 -4.86
C ARG A 29 -14.22 -25.40 -4.40
N ILE A 30 -13.92 -24.49 -5.32
CA ILE A 30 -13.77 -23.06 -5.04
C ILE A 30 -15.14 -22.43 -4.77
N LEU A 31 -15.28 -21.82 -3.60
CA LEU A 31 -16.45 -21.07 -3.17
C LEU A 31 -16.32 -19.57 -3.47
N GLY A 32 -15.08 -19.06 -3.55
CA GLY A 32 -14.80 -17.68 -3.93
C GLY A 32 -13.35 -17.28 -3.71
N THR A 33 -13.02 -16.04 -4.04
CA THR A 33 -11.68 -15.48 -3.87
C THR A 33 -11.78 -14.17 -3.10
N LEU A 34 -11.00 -14.03 -2.03
CA LEU A 34 -10.84 -12.78 -1.29
C LEU A 34 -9.59 -12.09 -1.83
N THR A 35 -9.76 -10.92 -2.44
CA THR A 35 -8.64 -10.09 -2.89
C THR A 35 -8.43 -8.94 -1.91
N PRO A 36 -7.32 -8.91 -1.17
CA PRO A 36 -7.00 -7.79 -0.30
C PRO A 36 -6.87 -6.54 -1.17
N ARG A 37 -7.58 -5.47 -0.80
CA ARG A 37 -7.36 -4.17 -1.43
C ARG A 37 -6.17 -3.52 -0.74
N PRO A 38 -5.23 -2.91 -1.48
CA PRO A 38 -4.24 -2.05 -0.85
C PRO A 38 -5.00 -0.98 -0.07
N VAL A 39 -4.59 -0.75 1.17
CA VAL A 39 -5.09 0.38 1.95
C VAL A 39 -4.62 1.62 1.22
N GLU A 40 -5.55 2.47 0.79
CA GLU A 40 -5.18 3.78 0.27
C GLU A 40 -4.44 4.53 1.39
N PRO A 41 -3.27 5.12 1.10
CA PRO A 41 -2.54 5.86 2.12
C PRO A 41 -3.43 7.01 2.60
N GLU A 42 -3.60 7.13 3.92
CA GLU A 42 -4.23 8.29 4.50
C GLU A 42 -3.28 9.47 4.32
N ILE A 43 -3.70 10.45 3.51
CA ILE A 43 -2.98 11.71 3.31
C ILE A 43 -3.74 12.77 4.11
N SER A 44 -3.06 13.46 5.01
CA SER A 44 -3.67 14.54 5.78
C SER A 44 -4.00 15.76 4.91
N GLU A 45 -4.93 16.61 5.36
CA GLU A 45 -5.22 17.89 4.66
C GLU A 45 -3.99 18.79 4.53
N GLU A 46 -3.08 18.74 5.50
CA GLU A 46 -1.84 19.52 5.47
C GLU A 46 -0.88 19.00 4.41
N GLU A 47 -0.69 17.67 4.32
CA GLU A 47 0.11 17.06 3.25
C GLU A 47 -0.48 17.35 1.86
N LEU A 48 -1.81 17.35 1.73
CA LEU A 48 -2.48 17.75 0.49
C LEU A 48 -2.16 19.20 0.10
N ARG A 49 -2.19 20.14 1.05
CA ARG A 49 -1.82 21.54 0.78
C ARG A 49 -0.36 21.69 0.34
N ILE A 50 0.55 20.94 0.96
CA ILE A 50 1.97 20.92 0.56
C ILE A 50 2.09 20.42 -0.88
N ILE A 51 1.44 19.30 -1.20
CA ILE A 51 1.43 18.71 -2.55
C ILE A 51 0.84 19.69 -3.57
N GLU A 52 -0.25 20.39 -3.26
CA GLU A 52 -0.86 21.38 -4.15
C GLU A 52 0.03 22.61 -4.38
N GLY A 53 0.69 23.09 -3.32
CA GLY A 53 1.66 24.18 -3.39
C GLY A 53 2.86 23.81 -4.28
N ASP A 54 3.46 22.65 -4.02
CA ASP A 54 4.58 22.11 -4.79
C ASP A 54 4.18 21.75 -6.23
N ARG A 55 2.96 21.30 -6.48
CA ARG A 55 2.50 20.99 -7.85
C ARG A 55 2.42 22.24 -8.72
N THR A 56 2.17 23.40 -8.11
CA THR A 56 1.96 24.67 -8.82
C THR A 56 3.25 25.48 -8.95
N HIS A 57 4.14 25.41 -7.94
CA HIS A 57 5.36 26.23 -7.86
C HIS A 57 6.66 25.42 -7.70
N GLY A 58 6.55 24.10 -7.56
CA GLY A 58 7.67 23.22 -7.31
C GLY A 58 8.60 23.10 -8.51
N LYS A 59 9.89 23.06 -8.22
CA LYS A 59 10.92 22.78 -9.21
C LYS A 59 10.92 21.29 -9.52
N TRP A 60 10.75 20.94 -10.79
CA TRP A 60 11.02 19.58 -11.25
C TRP A 60 12.53 19.33 -11.22
N HIS A 61 12.93 18.24 -10.58
CA HIS A 61 14.32 17.80 -10.53
C HIS A 61 14.56 16.69 -11.53
N THR A 62 15.70 16.74 -12.21
CA THR A 62 16.17 15.66 -13.07
C THR A 62 16.64 14.48 -12.24
N ALA A 63 16.64 13.28 -12.82
CA ALA A 63 17.15 12.08 -12.15
C ALA A 63 18.60 12.27 -11.65
N ALA A 64 19.45 12.93 -12.44
CA ALA A 64 20.84 13.23 -12.08
C ALA A 64 20.96 14.17 -10.87
N GLU A 65 20.12 15.20 -10.78
CA GLU A 65 20.09 16.10 -9.61
C GLU A 65 19.66 15.34 -8.34
N VAL A 66 18.66 14.45 -8.45
CA VAL A 66 18.20 13.63 -7.32
C VAL A 66 19.31 12.65 -6.88
N GLU A 67 19.96 11.97 -7.81
CA GLU A 67 21.06 11.03 -7.51
C GLU A 67 22.24 11.73 -6.83
N ALA A 68 22.63 12.90 -7.33
CA ALA A 68 23.69 13.70 -6.71
C ALA A 68 23.33 14.07 -5.26
N LYS A 69 22.08 14.48 -5.01
CA LYS A 69 21.64 14.83 -3.67
C LYS A 69 21.59 13.63 -2.72
N LEU A 70 21.15 12.48 -3.20
CA LEU A 70 21.16 11.24 -2.42
C LEU A 70 22.59 10.81 -2.04
N LYS A 71 23.56 10.96 -2.95
CA LYS A 71 24.96 10.66 -2.68
C LYS A 71 25.54 11.57 -1.60
N GLU A 72 25.26 12.87 -1.66
CA GLU A 72 25.66 13.85 -0.63
C GLU A 72 25.09 13.49 0.75
N LEU A 73 23.79 13.19 0.83
CA LEU A 73 23.12 12.85 2.09
C LEU A 73 23.67 11.57 2.72
N ARG A 74 23.97 10.56 1.91
CA ARG A 74 24.57 9.30 2.39
C ARG A 74 25.97 9.50 2.96
N GLN A 75 26.76 10.39 2.38
CA GLN A 75 28.10 10.71 2.88
C GLN A 75 28.06 11.51 4.19
N ARG A 76 27.01 12.31 4.40
CA ARG A 76 26.83 13.13 5.61
C ARG A 76 26.32 12.33 6.83
N LEU A 77 25.74 11.16 6.59
CA LEU A 77 25.24 10.24 7.62
C LEU A 77 26.26 9.16 8.02
N SER A 78 27.43 9.12 7.36
CA SER A 78 28.56 8.26 7.69
C SER A 78 29.59 9.00 8.53
#